data_AF-A0A7J4M0I7-F1
#
_entry.id   AF-A0A7J4M0I7-F1
#
_cell.length_a   1.000
_cell.length_b   1.000
_cell.length_c   1.000
_cell.angle_alpha   90.00
_cell.angle_beta   90.00
_cell.angle_gamma   90.00
#
_symmetry.space_group_name_H-M   'P 1'
#
loop_
_entity.id
_entity.type
_entity.pdbx_description
1 polymer ?
#
loop_
_entity_poly.entity_id
_entity_poly.type
_entity_poly.pdbx_seq_one_letter_code
_entity_poly.pdbx_strand_id
1 'polypeptide(L)'
;MNTSEYLAFLGALENSNRTLLCGYCGYEIASIGKSCICTNCESPVFSARREFEARNHTLLEALDSIAAYARDRRYDDAIAGYEKLIALNKDPYLMHAEALLYLQYSNYELAKIQYDRPGFMEENALHRDKSAKLASSSKRLLAKGISAAESEISNGNNSSLTLYSLFLCQMRLEDYRGAQESLKELKSGPKYLSSYASMLFHIGIGHYDAAIADAETLLNEKSFSVNALFYIGFSKFKKGQARDAKKILSALSRVLSNESVEALLKEIAEQEST
;
A
#
# COMPACT_ATOMS: atom_id res chain seq x y z
N MET A 1 13.64 -1.25 19.03
CA MET A 1 13.82 0.22 18.93
C MET A 1 12.85 0.91 19.88
N ASN A 2 13.17 2.12 20.34
CA ASN A 2 12.28 2.93 21.19
C ASN A 2 11.56 4.04 20.39
N THR A 3 10.53 4.64 20.99
CA THR A 3 9.72 5.69 20.32
C THR A 3 10.55 6.86 19.82
N SER A 4 11.57 7.29 20.57
CA SER A 4 12.44 8.41 20.17
C SER A 4 13.25 8.11 18.91
N GLU A 5 13.68 6.86 18.73
CA GLU A 5 14.39 6.43 17.52
C GLU A 5 13.47 6.53 16.29
N TYR A 6 12.21 6.10 16.38
CA TYR A 6 11.25 6.26 15.27
C TYR A 6 11.01 7.72 14.89
N LEU A 7 10.94 8.60 15.89
CA LEU A 7 10.78 10.04 15.66
C LEU A 7 12.02 10.65 14.97
N ALA A 8 13.22 10.19 15.33
CA ALA A 8 14.44 10.60 14.65
C ALA A 8 14.44 10.19 13.17
N PHE A 9 13.90 9.01 12.84
CA PHE A 9 13.72 8.58 11.45
C PHE A 9 12.75 9.47 10.68
N LEU A 10 11.61 9.87 11.26
CA LEU A 10 10.67 10.81 10.63
C LEU A 10 11.34 12.17 10.38
N GLY A 11 12.09 12.69 11.36
CA GLY A 11 12.85 13.93 11.18
C GLY A 11 13.90 13.81 10.07
N ALA A 12 14.56 12.65 9.93
CA ALA A 12 15.49 12.41 8.82
C ALA A 12 14.78 12.38 7.46
N LEU A 13 13.53 11.91 7.40
CA LEU A 13 12.72 11.93 6.18
C LEU A 13 12.30 13.35 5.78
N GLU A 14 11.82 14.15 6.73
CA GLU A 14 11.44 15.55 6.51
C GLU A 14 12.61 16.37 5.96
N ASN A 15 13.82 16.08 6.42
CA ASN A 15 15.05 16.70 5.94
C ASN A 15 15.59 16.08 4.64
N SER A 16 15.01 14.98 4.16
CA SER A 16 15.40 14.38 2.90
C SER A 16 14.79 15.15 1.73
N ASN A 17 15.64 15.81 0.93
CA ASN A 17 15.23 16.44 -0.33
C ASN A 17 15.11 15.45 -1.50
N ARG A 18 15.00 14.14 -1.21
CA ARG A 18 14.92 13.11 -2.24
C ARG A 18 13.50 12.59 -2.38
N THR A 19 13.01 12.67 -3.61
CA THR A 19 11.75 12.09 -4.03
C THR A 19 11.98 10.99 -5.07
N LEU A 20 11.21 9.91 -4.97
CA LEU A 20 11.18 8.81 -5.92
C LEU A 20 9.78 8.71 -6.52
N LEU A 21 9.68 8.25 -7.76
CA LEU A 21 8.40 8.08 -8.46
C LEU A 21 8.06 6.60 -8.58
N CYS A 22 6.88 6.21 -8.10
CA CYS A 22 6.38 4.86 -8.29
C CYS A 22 6.03 4.59 -9.75
N GLY A 23 6.71 3.62 -10.37
CA GLY A 23 6.48 3.20 -11.75
C GLY A 23 5.17 2.45 -12.02
N TYR A 24 4.29 2.32 -11.02
CA TYR A 24 3.04 1.57 -11.13
C TYR A 24 1.81 2.40 -10.77
N CYS A 25 1.92 3.35 -9.84
CA CYS A 25 0.81 4.23 -9.47
C CYS A 25 1.07 5.73 -9.66
N GLY A 26 2.25 6.10 -10.16
CA GLY A 26 2.59 7.51 -10.39
C GLY A 26 2.75 8.33 -9.12
N TYR A 27 2.70 7.72 -7.93
CA TYR A 27 2.81 8.43 -6.67
C TYR A 27 4.27 8.83 -6.40
N GLU A 28 4.47 10.08 -5.99
CA GLU A 28 5.77 10.60 -5.56
C GLU A 28 5.98 10.35 -4.06
N ILE A 29 7.14 9.82 -3.70
CA ILE A 29 7.43 9.32 -2.36
C ILE A 29 8.70 9.98 -1.87
N ALA A 30 8.64 10.64 -0.72
CA ALA A 30 9.83 11.06 0.00
C ALA A 30 10.63 9.83 0.44
N SER A 31 11.94 9.82 0.19
CA SER A 31 12.79 8.68 0.54
C SER A 31 14.14 9.15 1.06
N ILE A 32 14.69 8.42 2.04
CA ILE A 32 16.07 8.61 2.53
C ILE A 32 17.07 7.83 1.65
N GLY A 33 16.61 6.73 1.05
CA GLY A 33 17.42 5.78 0.28
C GLY A 33 17.36 5.99 -1.24
N LYS A 34 18.04 5.13 -2.00
CA LYS A 34 17.88 5.04 -3.47
C LYS A 34 16.70 4.15 -3.87
N SER A 35 16.18 3.38 -2.92
CA SER A 35 15.00 2.56 -3.08
C SER A 35 14.07 2.72 -1.88
N CYS A 36 12.78 2.50 -2.09
CA CYS A 36 11.76 2.45 -1.04
C CYS A 36 10.59 1.57 -1.47
N ILE A 37 9.64 1.38 -0.57
CA ILE A 37 8.34 0.81 -0.89
C ILE A 37 7.33 1.95 -1.04
N CYS A 38 6.54 1.92 -2.10
CA CYS A 38 5.52 2.91 -2.36
C CYS A 38 4.50 2.93 -1.23
N THR A 39 4.23 4.12 -0.68
CA THR A 39 3.26 4.30 0.39
C THR A 39 1.82 4.07 -0.07
N ASN A 40 1.55 4.27 -1.37
CA ASN A 40 0.23 4.14 -1.97
C ASN A 40 -0.08 2.70 -2.42
N CYS A 41 0.79 2.09 -3.24
CA CYS A 41 0.51 0.77 -3.83
C CYS A 41 1.45 -0.35 -3.36
N GLU A 42 2.36 -0.06 -2.42
CA GLU A 42 3.33 -1.01 -1.85
C GLU A 42 4.30 -1.68 -2.84
N SER A 43 4.33 -1.22 -4.09
CA SER A 43 5.32 -1.63 -5.07
C SER A 43 6.70 -1.06 -4.74
N PRO A 44 7.78 -1.78 -5.05
CA PRO A 44 9.12 -1.25 -4.88
C PRO A 44 9.43 -0.13 -5.88
N VAL A 45 10.18 0.87 -5.41
CA VAL A 45 10.50 2.07 -6.17
C VAL A 45 11.99 2.32 -6.13
N PHE A 46 12.58 2.64 -7.29
CA PHE A 46 14.03 2.69 -7.47
C PHE A 46 14.56 3.97 -8.12
N SER A 47 13.67 4.89 -8.52
CA SER A 47 14.08 5.93 -9.46
C SER A 47 13.43 7.26 -9.17
N ALA A 48 14.23 8.31 -9.36
CA ALA A 48 13.71 9.68 -9.38
C ALA A 48 12.90 9.92 -10.65
N ARG A 49 11.99 10.89 -10.62
CA ARG A 49 11.14 11.25 -11.75
C ARG A 49 11.93 11.49 -13.05
N ARG A 50 13.02 12.24 -13.00
CA ARG A 50 13.89 12.53 -14.17
C ARG A 50 14.49 11.26 -14.80
N GLU A 51 14.89 10.30 -13.97
CA GLU A 51 15.44 9.02 -14.44
C GLU A 51 14.35 8.12 -15.04
N PHE A 52 13.13 8.23 -14.53
CA PHE A 52 11.97 7.53 -15.08
C PHE A 52 11.56 8.13 -16.43
N GLU A 53 11.47 9.46 -16.51
CA GLU A 53 11.16 10.22 -17.73
C GLU A 53 12.13 9.88 -18.87
N ALA A 54 13.44 9.83 -18.57
CA ALA A 54 14.47 9.48 -19.55
C ALA A 54 14.33 8.05 -20.10
N ARG A 55 13.71 7.13 -19.35
CA ARG A 55 13.52 5.73 -19.76
C ARG A 55 12.19 5.50 -20.48
N ASN A 56 11.11 6.13 -20.02
CA ASN A 56 9.78 5.91 -20.56
C ASN A 56 8.84 7.10 -20.31
N HIS A 57 8.95 8.13 -21.16
CA HIS A 57 8.12 9.34 -21.09
C HIS A 57 6.63 9.04 -21.27
N THR A 58 6.24 8.16 -22.20
CA THR A 58 4.83 7.83 -22.43
C THR A 58 4.18 7.14 -21.23
N LEU A 59 4.91 6.23 -20.56
CA LEU A 59 4.42 5.62 -19.33
C LEU A 59 4.30 6.65 -18.21
N LEU A 60 5.24 7.59 -18.11
CA LEU A 60 5.18 8.68 -17.14
C LEU A 60 3.90 9.52 -17.30
N GLU A 61 3.60 9.97 -18.51
CA GLU A 61 2.40 10.76 -18.80
C GLU A 61 1.10 10.02 -18.44
N ALA A 62 1.05 8.71 -18.73
CA ALA A 62 -0.08 7.87 -18.37
C ALA A 62 -0.23 7.76 -16.84
N LEU A 63 0.87 7.52 -16.13
CA LEU A 63 0.89 7.42 -14.66
C LEU A 63 0.54 8.76 -13.99
N ASP A 64 1.01 9.89 -14.51
CA ASP A 64 0.64 11.22 -14.03
C ASP A 64 -0.86 11.47 -14.18
N SER A 65 -1.41 11.09 -15.33
CA SER A 65 -2.85 11.23 -15.61
C SER A 65 -3.67 10.38 -14.64
N ILE A 66 -3.28 9.11 -14.44
CA ILE A 66 -3.94 8.20 -13.49
C ILE A 66 -3.88 8.77 -12.06
N ALA A 67 -2.70 9.23 -11.62
CA ALA A 67 -2.52 9.80 -10.29
C ALA A 67 -3.34 11.09 -10.08
N ALA A 68 -3.42 11.94 -11.10
CA ALA A 68 -4.25 13.15 -11.07
C ALA A 68 -5.74 12.81 -10.98
N TYR A 69 -6.24 11.90 -11.82
CA TYR A 69 -7.63 11.47 -11.79
C TYR A 69 -8.01 10.82 -10.45
N ALA A 70 -7.15 9.97 -9.89
CA ALA A 70 -7.39 9.36 -8.58
C ALA A 70 -7.46 10.42 -7.46
N ARG A 71 -6.58 11.43 -7.50
CA ARG A 71 -6.57 12.55 -6.53
C ARG A 71 -7.85 13.39 -6.62
N ASP A 72 -8.33 13.62 -7.83
CA ASP A 72 -9.56 14.38 -8.10
C ASP A 72 -10.83 13.53 -7.94
N ARG A 73 -10.70 12.30 -7.40
CA ARG A 73 -11.80 11.34 -7.20
C ARG A 73 -12.55 10.97 -8.50
N ARG A 74 -11.88 11.14 -9.63
CA ARG A 74 -12.30 10.69 -10.97
C ARG A 74 -11.87 9.25 -11.20
N TYR A 75 -12.38 8.36 -10.35
CA TYR A 75 -11.92 6.97 -10.29
C TYR A 75 -12.14 6.21 -11.60
N ASP A 76 -13.25 6.45 -12.30
CA ASP A 76 -13.53 5.80 -13.59
C ASP A 76 -12.48 6.15 -14.66
N ASP A 77 -12.01 7.40 -14.71
CA ASP A 77 -10.95 7.83 -15.64
C ASP A 77 -9.59 7.21 -15.27
N ALA A 78 -9.28 7.15 -13.97
CA ALA A 78 -8.06 6.50 -13.47
C ALA A 78 -8.05 4.99 -13.78
N ILE A 79 -9.19 4.31 -13.59
CA ILE A 79 -9.37 2.89 -13.95
C ILE A 79 -9.17 2.68 -15.45
N ALA A 80 -9.81 3.50 -16.30
CA ALA A 80 -9.63 3.40 -17.75
C ALA A 80 -8.17 3.62 -18.20
N GLY A 81 -7.42 4.46 -17.46
CA GLY A 81 -5.98 4.61 -17.65
C GLY A 81 -5.21 3.33 -17.35
N TYR A 82 -5.50 2.68 -16.22
CA TYR A 82 -4.91 1.39 -15.87
C TYR A 82 -5.25 0.28 -16.86
N GLU A 83 -6.51 0.17 -17.27
CA GLU A 83 -6.95 -0.85 -18.23
C GLU A 83 -6.16 -0.77 -19.54
N LYS A 84 -5.88 0.45 -20.02
CA LYS A 84 -5.02 0.67 -21.20
C LYS A 84 -3.58 0.18 -20.96
N LEU A 85 -2.99 0.51 -19.81
CA LEU A 85 -1.62 0.07 -19.48
C LEU A 85 -1.53 -1.46 -19.35
N ILE A 86 -2.52 -2.08 -18.70
CA ILE A 86 -2.56 -3.53 -18.48
C ILE A 86 -2.82 -4.30 -19.78
N ALA A 87 -3.62 -3.73 -20.69
CA ALA A 87 -3.82 -4.30 -22.02
C ALA A 87 -2.51 -4.34 -22.84
N LEU A 88 -1.63 -3.36 -22.66
CA LEU A 88 -0.32 -3.30 -23.31
C LEU A 88 0.70 -4.21 -22.64
N ASN A 89 0.70 -4.23 -21.31
CA ASN A 89 1.62 -5.03 -20.52
C ASN A 89 0.86 -5.69 -19.37
N LYS A 90 0.74 -7.02 -19.40
CA LYS A 90 0.01 -7.81 -18.40
C LYS A 90 0.80 -7.92 -17.07
N ASP A 91 1.37 -6.81 -16.63
CA ASP A 91 2.21 -6.71 -15.43
C ASP A 91 1.34 -6.90 -14.17
N PRO A 92 1.67 -7.90 -13.33
CA PRO A 92 0.95 -8.14 -12.07
C PRO A 92 0.92 -6.92 -11.14
N TYR A 93 1.93 -6.05 -11.14
CA TYR A 93 1.93 -4.85 -10.30
C TYR A 93 0.94 -3.78 -10.77
N LEU A 94 0.74 -3.64 -12.08
CA LEU A 94 -0.27 -2.73 -12.60
C LEU A 94 -1.67 -3.25 -12.22
N MET A 95 -1.89 -4.56 -12.33
CA MET A 95 -3.14 -5.20 -11.87
C MET A 95 -3.35 -5.00 -10.37
N HIS A 96 -2.30 -5.15 -9.55
CA HIS A 96 -2.38 -4.89 -8.12
C HIS A 96 -2.71 -3.42 -7.82
N ALA A 97 -2.04 -2.47 -8.47
CA ALA A 97 -2.28 -1.04 -8.26
C ALA A 97 -3.70 -0.62 -8.66
N GLU A 98 -4.21 -1.10 -9.81
CA GLU A 98 -5.60 -0.89 -10.21
C GLU A 98 -6.58 -1.55 -9.22
N ALA A 99 -6.26 -2.75 -8.71
CA ALA A 99 -7.09 -3.41 -7.72
C ALA A 99 -7.22 -2.60 -6.42
N LEU A 100 -6.16 -1.92 -5.99
CA LEU A 100 -6.21 -0.98 -4.87
C LEU A 100 -7.06 0.25 -5.18
N LEU A 101 -7.01 0.76 -6.42
CA LEU A 101 -7.87 1.86 -6.86
C LEU A 101 -9.35 1.47 -6.82
N TYR A 102 -9.72 0.24 -7.20
CA TYR A 102 -11.07 -0.29 -7.03
C TYR A 102 -11.51 -0.30 -5.56
N LEU A 103 -10.63 -0.69 -4.63
CA LEU A 103 -10.94 -0.66 -3.20
C LEU A 103 -11.10 0.76 -2.68
N GLN A 104 -10.25 1.69 -3.11
CA GLN A 104 -10.37 3.10 -2.76
C GLN A 104 -11.70 3.68 -3.26
N TYR A 105 -12.09 3.36 -4.50
CA TYR A 105 -13.38 3.78 -5.05
C TYR A 105 -14.55 3.14 -4.29
N SER A 106 -14.45 1.86 -3.94
CA SER A 106 -15.44 1.19 -3.10
C SER A 106 -15.61 1.90 -1.76
N ASN A 107 -14.51 2.24 -1.08
CA ASN A 107 -14.55 2.97 0.19
C ASN A 107 -15.14 4.37 0.02
N TYR A 108 -14.83 5.06 -1.07
CA TYR A 108 -15.42 6.36 -1.40
C TYR A 108 -16.93 6.27 -1.60
N GLU A 109 -17.45 5.22 -2.23
CA GLU A 109 -18.89 4.99 -2.37
C GLU A 109 -19.55 4.67 -1.02
N LEU A 110 -18.91 3.88 -0.15
CA LEU A 110 -19.41 3.64 1.21
C LEU A 110 -19.47 4.92 2.06
N ALA A 111 -18.48 5.80 1.92
CA ALA A 111 -18.43 7.06 2.66
C ALA A 111 -19.56 8.04 2.29
N LYS A 112 -20.24 7.82 1.15
CA LYS A 112 -21.42 8.62 0.74
C LYS A 112 -22.71 8.18 1.41
N ILE A 113 -22.72 7.01 2.08
CA ILE A 113 -23.91 6.49 2.76
C ILE A 113 -24.22 7.38 3.97
N GLN A 114 -25.45 7.89 4.02
CA GLN A 114 -25.92 8.78 5.09
C GLN A 114 -27.04 8.11 5.86
N TYR A 115 -26.73 7.73 7.11
CA TYR A 115 -27.67 7.08 8.04
C TYR A 115 -28.39 8.07 8.98
N ASP A 116 -27.91 9.30 9.02
CA ASP A 116 -28.42 10.39 9.88
C ASP A 116 -29.60 11.15 9.26
N ARG A 117 -29.87 10.94 7.96
CA ARG A 117 -31.00 11.57 7.26
C ARG A 117 -32.30 10.83 7.53
N PRO A 118 -33.40 11.54 7.87
CA PRO A 118 -34.71 10.93 8.05
C PRO A 118 -35.30 10.48 6.71
N GLY A 119 -35.96 9.32 6.69
CA GLY A 119 -36.65 8.78 5.51
C GLY A 119 -36.02 7.51 4.92
N PHE A 120 -36.60 7.01 3.84
CA PHE A 120 -36.02 5.91 3.07
C PHE A 120 -35.00 6.48 2.06
N MET A 121 -33.75 6.01 2.15
CA MET A 121 -32.64 6.54 1.37
C MET A 121 -32.29 5.56 0.25
N GLU A 122 -32.97 5.67 -0.90
CA GLU A 122 -32.74 4.81 -2.07
C GLU A 122 -31.29 4.89 -2.56
N GLU A 123 -30.67 6.05 -2.43
CA GLU A 123 -29.28 6.31 -2.81
C GLU A 123 -28.31 5.46 -1.98
N ASN A 124 -28.63 5.18 -0.71
CA ASN A 124 -27.80 4.31 0.12
C ASN A 124 -27.74 2.88 -0.46
N ALA A 125 -28.82 2.39 -1.06
CA ALA A 125 -28.82 1.08 -1.71
C ALA A 125 -27.94 1.09 -2.98
N LEU A 126 -28.01 2.16 -3.77
CA LEU A 126 -27.18 2.34 -4.97
C LEU A 126 -25.68 2.40 -4.64
N HIS A 127 -25.30 3.17 -3.61
CA HIS A 127 -23.91 3.27 -3.16
C HIS A 127 -23.38 1.94 -2.62
N ARG A 128 -24.19 1.19 -1.86
CA ARG A 128 -23.83 -0.16 -1.38
C ARG A 128 -23.61 -1.14 -2.52
N ASP A 129 -24.54 -1.20 -3.48
CA ASP A 129 -24.43 -2.09 -4.63
C ASP A 129 -23.17 -1.77 -5.47
N LYS A 130 -22.93 -0.48 -5.73
CA LYS A 130 -21.73 -0.03 -6.46
C LYS A 130 -20.45 -0.39 -5.71
N SER A 131 -20.37 -0.12 -4.40
CA SER A 131 -19.23 -0.52 -3.57
C SER A 131 -18.99 -2.03 -3.64
N ALA A 132 -20.02 -2.86 -3.49
CA ALA A 132 -19.89 -4.31 -3.55
C ALA A 132 -19.35 -4.79 -4.91
N LYS A 133 -19.82 -4.21 -6.02
CA LYS A 133 -19.32 -4.49 -7.37
C LYS A 133 -17.86 -4.09 -7.56
N LEU A 134 -17.46 -2.93 -7.04
CA LEU A 134 -16.07 -2.45 -7.09
C LEU A 134 -15.14 -3.36 -6.26
N ALA A 135 -15.54 -3.75 -5.05
CA ALA A 135 -14.80 -4.69 -4.22
C ALA A 135 -14.66 -6.07 -4.89
N SER A 136 -15.72 -6.58 -5.54
CA SER A 136 -15.67 -7.81 -6.33
C SER A 136 -14.71 -7.70 -7.52
N SER A 137 -14.73 -6.55 -8.21
CA SER A 137 -13.83 -6.28 -9.34
C SER A 137 -12.37 -6.24 -8.91
N SER A 138 -12.07 -5.63 -7.75
CA SER A 138 -10.75 -5.67 -7.13
C SER A 138 -10.28 -7.10 -6.89
N LYS A 139 -11.08 -7.94 -6.21
CA LYS A 139 -10.73 -9.35 -5.93
C LYS A 139 -10.46 -10.14 -7.21
N ARG A 140 -11.30 -9.96 -8.23
CA ARG A 140 -11.12 -10.59 -9.54
C ARG A 140 -9.80 -10.16 -10.19
N LEU A 141 -9.44 -8.89 -10.08
CA LEU A 141 -8.20 -8.38 -10.67
C LEU A 141 -6.97 -8.86 -9.91
N LEU A 142 -7.01 -8.94 -8.58
CA LEU A 142 -5.95 -9.54 -7.77
C LEU A 142 -5.72 -11.01 -8.16
N ALA A 143 -6.79 -11.78 -8.38
CA ALA A 143 -6.69 -13.17 -8.83
C ALA A 143 -6.04 -13.27 -10.24
N LYS A 144 -6.36 -12.34 -11.15
CA LYS A 144 -5.66 -12.24 -12.45
C LYS A 144 -4.18 -11.90 -12.26
N GLY A 145 -3.84 -11.02 -11.32
CA GLY A 145 -2.47 -10.67 -10.96
C GLY A 145 -1.68 -11.89 -10.47
N ILE A 146 -2.29 -12.73 -9.62
CA ILE A 146 -1.73 -14.02 -9.19
C ILE A 146 -1.45 -14.90 -10.41
N SER A 147 -2.45 -15.14 -11.26
CA SER A 147 -2.28 -16.00 -12.44
C SER A 147 -1.22 -15.47 -13.42
N ALA A 148 -1.11 -14.15 -13.57
CA ALA A 148 -0.08 -13.53 -14.40
C ALA A 148 1.33 -13.75 -13.81
N ALA A 149 1.50 -13.54 -12.50
CA ALA A 149 2.77 -13.76 -11.82
C ALA A 149 3.18 -15.25 -11.82
N GLU A 150 2.24 -16.17 -11.56
CA GLU A 150 2.47 -17.62 -11.64
C GLU A 150 2.87 -18.06 -13.05
N SER A 151 2.25 -17.47 -14.09
CA SER A 151 2.64 -17.74 -15.47
C SER A 151 4.06 -17.24 -15.77
N GLU A 152 4.46 -16.08 -15.26
CA GLU A 152 5.83 -15.58 -15.41
C GLU A 152 6.85 -16.50 -14.73
N ILE A 153 6.57 -16.93 -13.49
CA ILE A 153 7.37 -17.88 -12.72
C ILE A 153 7.51 -19.21 -13.47
N SER A 154 6.39 -19.75 -13.97
CA SER A 154 6.36 -21.00 -14.75
C SER A 154 7.16 -20.90 -16.05
N ASN A 155 7.25 -19.70 -16.63
CA ASN A 155 8.08 -19.40 -17.80
C ASN A 155 9.55 -19.10 -17.45
N GLY A 156 9.95 -19.25 -16.18
CA GLY A 156 11.33 -19.09 -15.70
C GLY A 156 11.68 -17.69 -15.17
N ASN A 157 10.73 -16.75 -15.13
CA ASN A 157 10.95 -15.42 -14.55
C ASN A 157 10.71 -15.44 -13.02
N ASN A 158 11.66 -16.00 -12.27
CA ASN A 158 11.62 -16.06 -10.81
C ASN A 158 12.26 -14.81 -10.17
N SER A 159 12.02 -13.63 -10.75
CA SER A 159 12.57 -12.40 -10.20
C SER A 159 11.94 -12.10 -8.82
N SER A 160 12.71 -11.46 -7.93
CA SER A 160 12.16 -11.02 -6.64
C SER A 160 10.98 -10.05 -6.79
N LEU A 161 10.90 -9.34 -7.92
CA LEU A 161 9.77 -8.45 -8.22
C LEU A 161 8.51 -9.26 -8.53
N THR A 162 8.60 -10.30 -9.36
CA THR A 162 7.46 -11.18 -9.70
C THR A 162 6.97 -11.95 -8.46
N LEU A 163 7.88 -12.46 -7.63
CA LEU A 163 7.52 -13.12 -6.37
C LEU A 163 6.86 -12.16 -5.37
N TYR A 164 7.33 -10.91 -5.33
CA TYR A 164 6.76 -9.92 -4.43
C TYR A 164 5.38 -9.41 -4.89
N SER A 165 5.12 -9.27 -6.20
CA SER A 165 3.77 -8.94 -6.70
C SER A 165 2.79 -10.08 -6.47
N LEU A 166 3.22 -11.33 -6.65
CA LEU A 166 2.44 -12.53 -6.30
C LEU A 166 2.06 -12.49 -4.81
N PHE A 167 3.05 -12.29 -3.94
CA PHE A 167 2.86 -12.14 -2.50
C PHE A 167 1.84 -11.04 -2.15
N LEU A 168 1.96 -9.85 -2.73
CA LEU A 168 1.03 -8.75 -2.45
C LEU A 168 -0.40 -9.11 -2.86
N CYS A 169 -0.60 -9.71 -4.03
CA CYS A 169 -1.93 -10.12 -4.48
C CYS A 169 -2.53 -11.18 -3.54
N GLN A 170 -1.75 -12.18 -3.12
CA GLN A 170 -2.18 -13.22 -2.17
C GLN A 170 -2.54 -12.61 -0.81
N MET A 171 -1.71 -11.70 -0.29
CA MET A 171 -2.00 -10.99 0.96
C MET A 171 -3.30 -10.19 0.90
N ARG A 172 -3.58 -9.52 -0.23
CA ARG A 172 -4.82 -8.75 -0.43
C ARG A 172 -6.06 -9.62 -0.59
N LEU A 173 -5.90 -10.87 -1.00
CA LEU A 173 -6.97 -11.87 -1.03
C LEU A 173 -7.07 -12.69 0.25
N GLU A 174 -6.27 -12.39 1.27
CA GLU A 174 -6.18 -13.17 2.52
C GLU A 174 -5.79 -14.64 2.30
N ASP A 175 -5.14 -14.94 1.17
CA ASP A 175 -4.52 -16.24 0.92
C ASP A 175 -3.16 -16.31 1.65
N TYR A 176 -3.22 -16.44 2.97
CA TYR A 176 -2.02 -16.50 3.81
C TYR A 176 -1.16 -17.73 3.52
N ARG A 177 -1.74 -18.82 3.01
CA ARG A 177 -0.97 -20.01 2.65
C ARG A 177 -0.10 -19.71 1.42
N GLY A 178 -0.70 -19.21 0.35
CA GLY A 178 0.04 -18.80 -0.85
C GLY A 178 1.06 -17.72 -0.52
N ALA A 179 0.68 -16.70 0.27
CA ALA A 179 1.57 -15.64 0.68
C ALA A 179 2.79 -16.17 1.48
N GLN A 180 2.59 -17.17 2.35
CA GLN A 180 3.70 -17.78 3.08
C GLN A 180 4.67 -18.54 2.17
N GLU A 181 4.16 -19.23 1.14
CA GLU A 181 4.98 -19.91 0.13
C GLU A 181 5.81 -18.89 -0.66
N SER A 182 5.18 -17.85 -1.18
CA SER A 182 5.87 -16.76 -1.90
C SER A 182 6.91 -16.05 -1.03
N LEU A 183 6.60 -15.82 0.25
CA LEU A 183 7.53 -15.21 1.21
C LEU A 183 8.78 -16.08 1.44
N LYS A 184 8.65 -17.42 1.48
CA LYS A 184 9.80 -18.32 1.64
C LYS A 184 10.78 -18.18 0.48
N GLU A 185 10.27 -18.08 -0.75
CA GLU A 185 11.10 -17.88 -1.94
C GLU A 185 11.74 -16.49 -1.96
N LEU A 186 10.97 -15.46 -1.58
CA LEU A 186 11.43 -14.07 -1.53
C LEU A 186 12.57 -13.83 -0.53
N LYS A 187 12.73 -14.67 0.51
CA LYS A 187 13.84 -14.58 1.48
C LYS A 187 15.22 -14.69 0.85
N SER A 188 15.33 -15.27 -0.35
CA SER A 188 16.58 -15.32 -1.13
C SER A 188 16.88 -14.01 -1.87
N GLY A 189 15.91 -13.11 -1.98
CA GLY A 189 16.01 -11.83 -2.68
C GLY A 189 16.51 -10.66 -1.83
N PRO A 190 16.32 -9.41 -2.29
CA PRO A 190 16.71 -8.22 -1.56
C PRO A 190 16.06 -8.15 -0.16
N LYS A 191 16.89 -7.94 0.87
CA LYS A 191 16.47 -7.99 2.28
C LYS A 191 15.35 -7.01 2.63
N TYR A 192 15.31 -5.84 2.00
CA TYR A 192 14.24 -4.87 2.24
C TYR A 192 12.87 -5.34 1.70
N LEU A 193 12.83 -6.09 0.61
CA LEU A 193 11.58 -6.67 0.09
C LEU A 193 11.08 -7.76 1.01
N SER A 194 11.96 -8.71 1.36
CA SER A 194 11.60 -9.84 2.20
C SER A 194 11.23 -9.42 3.62
N SER A 195 11.88 -8.40 4.18
CA SER A 195 11.53 -7.86 5.50
C SER A 195 10.19 -7.11 5.48
N TYR A 196 9.89 -6.34 4.42
CA TYR A 196 8.59 -5.68 4.27
C TYR A 196 7.46 -6.70 4.05
N ALA A 197 7.68 -7.70 3.22
CA ALA A 197 6.75 -8.81 3.04
C ALA A 197 6.53 -9.59 4.33
N SER A 198 7.59 -9.90 5.09
CA SER A 198 7.49 -10.58 6.38
C SER A 198 6.68 -9.78 7.40
N MET A 199 6.93 -8.46 7.48
CA MET A 199 6.13 -7.55 8.30
C MET A 199 4.64 -7.59 7.92
N LEU A 200 4.31 -7.45 6.62
CA LEU A 200 2.92 -7.51 6.15
C LEU A 200 2.26 -8.85 6.47
N PHE A 201 2.97 -9.95 6.27
CA PHE A 201 2.48 -11.29 6.57
C PHE A 201 2.15 -11.45 8.05
N HIS A 202 3.08 -11.07 8.93
CA HIS A 202 2.88 -11.13 10.38
C HIS A 202 1.71 -10.25 10.85
N ILE A 203 1.49 -9.10 10.23
CA ILE A 203 0.31 -8.26 10.50
C ILE A 203 -0.98 -8.98 10.10
N GLY A 204 -0.99 -9.58 8.90
CA GLY A 204 -2.15 -10.31 8.37
C GLY A 204 -2.58 -11.46 9.28
N ILE A 205 -1.63 -12.19 9.87
CA ILE A 205 -1.93 -13.31 10.79
C ILE A 205 -1.99 -12.90 12.28
N GLY A 206 -1.90 -11.61 12.60
CA GLY A 206 -1.99 -11.10 13.97
C GLY A 206 -0.75 -11.30 14.85
N HIS A 207 0.40 -11.64 14.29
CA HIS A 207 1.68 -11.79 14.99
C HIS A 207 2.41 -10.45 15.15
N TYR A 208 1.82 -9.53 15.92
CA TYR A 208 2.28 -8.13 16.01
C TYR A 208 3.70 -7.94 16.54
N ASP A 209 4.19 -8.82 17.43
CA ASP A 209 5.59 -8.75 17.91
C ASP A 209 6.60 -9.02 16.81
N ALA A 210 6.34 -10.03 15.98
CA ALA A 210 7.18 -10.36 14.85
C ALA A 210 7.11 -9.26 13.77
N ALA A 211 5.93 -8.70 13.54
CA ALA A 211 5.76 -7.56 12.64
C ALA A 211 6.60 -6.34 13.05
N ILE A 212 6.62 -6.01 14.35
CA ILE A 212 7.46 -4.91 14.87
C ILE A 212 8.94 -5.21 14.64
N ALA A 213 9.41 -6.43 14.93
CA ALA A 213 10.81 -6.81 14.73
C ALA A 213 11.24 -6.72 13.24
N ASP A 214 10.38 -7.15 12.32
CA ASP A 214 10.62 -7.04 10.88
C ASP A 214 10.64 -5.56 10.43
N ALA A 215 9.73 -4.74 10.95
CA ALA A 215 9.68 -3.31 10.67
C ALA A 215 10.94 -2.58 11.17
N GLU A 216 11.44 -2.94 12.36
CA GLU A 216 12.69 -2.38 12.90
C GLU A 216 13.91 -2.78 12.06
N THR A 217 13.92 -3.99 11.52
CA THR A 217 14.97 -4.44 10.59
C THR A 217 15.00 -3.56 9.34
N LEU A 218 13.84 -3.23 8.76
CA LEU A 218 13.74 -2.32 7.61
C LEU A 218 14.28 -0.92 7.91
N LEU A 219 13.89 -0.36 9.05
CA LEU A 219 14.30 0.98 9.45
C LEU A 219 15.82 1.04 9.67
N ASN A 220 16.41 0.02 10.30
CA ASN A 220 17.85 -0.07 10.54
C ASN A 220 18.67 -0.18 9.24
N GLU A 221 18.11 -0.81 8.21
CA GLU A 221 18.77 -0.94 6.90
C GLU A 221 18.69 0.33 6.04
N LYS A 222 18.07 1.40 6.55
CA LYS A 222 17.77 2.64 5.79
C LYS A 222 16.98 2.37 4.50
N SER A 223 16.35 1.19 4.40
CA SER A 223 15.46 0.83 3.31
C SER A 223 14.06 1.29 3.69
N PHE A 224 13.88 2.59 3.58
CA PHE A 224 12.78 3.30 4.20
C PHE A 224 11.45 3.00 3.51
N SER A 225 10.43 2.67 4.31
CA SER A 225 9.03 2.69 3.91
C SER A 225 8.25 3.41 4.98
N VAL A 226 7.52 4.47 4.63
CA VAL A 226 6.70 5.18 5.61
C VAL A 226 5.62 4.26 6.20
N ASN A 227 5.14 3.31 5.40
CA ASN A 227 4.15 2.33 5.84
C ASN A 227 4.67 1.45 6.99
N ALA A 228 5.99 1.21 7.08
CA ALA A 228 6.55 0.45 8.21
C ALA A 228 6.28 1.15 9.55
N LEU A 229 6.36 2.49 9.60
CA LEU A 229 6.05 3.25 10.82
C LEU A 229 4.55 3.23 11.14
N PHE A 230 3.68 3.30 10.12
CA PHE A 230 2.25 3.10 10.30
C PHE A 230 1.97 1.73 10.92
N TYR A 231 2.56 0.68 10.36
CA TYR A 231 2.36 -0.69 10.82
C TYR A 231 2.96 -0.98 12.20
N ILE A 232 4.05 -0.32 12.60
CA ILE A 232 4.53 -0.33 13.99
C ILE A 232 3.48 0.30 14.90
N GLY A 233 2.95 1.47 14.55
CA GLY A 233 1.90 2.15 15.30
C GLY A 233 0.66 1.27 15.46
N PHE A 234 0.18 0.68 14.37
CA PHE A 234 -0.93 -0.27 14.35
C PHE A 234 -0.67 -1.49 15.24
N SER A 235 0.50 -2.12 15.09
CA SER A 235 0.87 -3.29 15.88
C SER A 235 0.93 -2.98 17.38
N LYS A 236 1.52 -1.84 17.75
CA LYS A 236 1.53 -1.37 19.15
C LYS A 236 0.12 -1.13 19.69
N PHE A 237 -0.75 -0.53 18.89
CA PHE A 237 -2.14 -0.32 19.27
C PHE A 237 -2.87 -1.64 19.53
N LYS A 238 -2.79 -2.61 18.61
CA LYS A 238 -3.41 -3.94 18.78
C LYS A 238 -2.87 -4.73 19.97
N LYS A 239 -1.66 -4.41 20.44
CA LYS A 239 -1.06 -4.94 21.67
C LYS A 239 -1.44 -4.17 22.96
N GLY A 240 -2.35 -3.20 22.90
CA GLY A 240 -2.75 -2.38 24.04
C GLY A 240 -1.75 -1.28 24.43
N GLN A 241 -0.72 -1.03 23.61
CA GLN A 241 0.26 0.03 23.83
C GLN A 241 -0.20 1.36 23.18
N ALA A 242 -1.44 1.77 23.47
CA ALA A 242 -2.10 2.89 22.80
C ALA A 242 -1.32 4.22 22.88
N ARG A 243 -0.67 4.51 24.03
CA ARG A 243 0.14 5.72 24.22
C ARG A 243 1.32 5.80 23.25
N ASP A 244 2.03 4.70 23.05
CA ASP A 244 3.17 4.65 22.12
C ASP A 244 2.70 4.70 20.67
N ALA A 245 1.62 3.97 20.35
CA ALA A 245 1.00 4.03 19.03
C ALA A 245 0.59 5.46 18.67
N LYS A 246 -0.10 6.16 19.57
CA LYS A 246 -0.52 7.56 19.39
C LYS A 246 0.65 8.48 19.10
N LYS A 247 1.76 8.36 19.85
CA LYS A 247 2.96 9.19 19.64
C LYS A 247 3.55 9.00 18.25
N ILE A 248 3.69 7.75 17.81
CA ILE A 248 4.25 7.41 16.49
C ILE A 248 3.31 7.91 15.39
N LEU A 249 2.02 7.61 15.48
CA LEU A 249 1.03 7.97 14.47
C LEU A 249 0.80 9.49 14.38
N SER A 250 0.83 10.20 15.50
CA SER A 250 0.71 11.68 15.51
C SER A 250 1.96 12.38 14.98
N ALA A 251 3.12 11.73 15.03
CA ALA A 251 4.31 12.23 14.34
C ALA A 251 4.22 11.91 12.85
N LEU A 252 3.75 10.71 12.50
CA LEU A 252 3.58 10.30 11.11
C LEU A 252 2.57 11.17 10.36
N SER A 253 1.44 11.54 10.99
CA SER A 253 0.41 12.39 10.37
C SER A 253 0.88 13.80 10.01
N ARG A 254 1.97 14.28 10.65
CA ARG A 254 2.60 15.57 10.29
C ARG A 254 3.40 15.48 9.00
N VAL A 255 3.90 14.29 8.68
CA VAL A 255 4.75 14.04 7.51
C VAL A 255 3.94 13.56 6.32
N LEU A 256 2.90 12.77 6.57
CA LEU A 256 1.98 12.26 5.56
C LEU A 256 0.53 12.53 5.96
N SER A 257 -0.20 13.23 5.10
CA SER A 257 -1.66 13.19 5.14
C SER A 257 -2.11 11.83 4.61
N ASN A 258 -2.66 10.99 5.50
CA ASN A 258 -3.09 9.64 5.18
C ASN A 258 -4.35 9.32 6.01
N GLU A 259 -5.45 9.03 5.31
CA GLU A 259 -6.75 8.75 5.91
C GLU A 259 -6.69 7.57 6.90
N SER A 260 -5.86 6.55 6.63
CA SER A 260 -5.68 5.41 7.53
C SER A 260 -4.99 5.79 8.85
N VAL A 261 -4.06 6.74 8.81
CA VAL A 261 -3.39 7.26 10.02
C VAL A 261 -4.40 8.03 10.86
N GLU A 262 -5.20 8.89 10.23
CA GLU A 262 -6.23 9.69 10.90
C GLU A 262 -7.32 8.81 11.52
N ALA A 263 -7.80 7.81 10.78
CA ALA A 263 -8.79 6.84 11.27
C ALA A 263 -8.30 6.08 12.50
N LEU A 264 -7.05 5.61 12.48
CA LEU A 264 -6.46 4.89 13.61
C LEU A 264 -6.22 5.80 14.83
N LEU A 265 -5.81 7.05 14.61
CA LEU A 265 -5.69 8.04 15.68
C LEU A 265 -7.04 8.33 16.35
N LYS A 266 -8.12 8.36 15.56
CA LYS A 266 -9.48 8.51 16.08
C LYS A 266 -9.90 7.30 16.92
N GLU A 267 -9.68 6.08 16.43
CA GLU A 267 -9.96 4.83 17.17
C GLU A 267 -9.22 4.80 18.52
N ILE A 268 -7.94 5.23 18.54
CA ILE A 268 -7.16 5.35 19.78
C ILE A 268 -7.81 6.35 20.75
N ALA A 269 -8.25 7.51 20.27
CA ALA A 269 -8.85 8.54 21.11
C ALA A 269 -10.19 8.10 21.72
N GLU A 270 -10.99 7.34 20.96
CA GLU A 270 -12.25 6.75 21.43
C GLU A 270 -12.02 5.73 22.55
N GLN A 271 -11.00 4.87 22.41
CA GLN A 271 -10.64 3.89 23.45
C GLN A 271 -10.09 4.54 24.73
N GLU A 272 -9.41 5.69 24.64
CA GLU A 272 -8.94 6.44 25.82
C GLU A 272 -10.10 7.10 26.60
N SER A 273 -11.27 7.23 25.98
CA SER A 273 -12.46 7.90 26.54
C SER A 273 -13.43 6.93 27.25
N THR A 274 -13.20 5.62 27.12
CA THR A 274 -13.98 4.53 27.74
C THR A 274 -13.24 3.92 28.92
#